data_AF-A0A3A0CR16-F1
#
_entry.id   AF-A0A3A0CR16-F1
#
_cell.length_a   1.000
_cell.length_b   1.000
_cell.length_c   1.000
_cell.angle_alpha   90.00
_cell.angle_beta   90.00
_cell.angle_gamma   90.00
#
_symmetry.space_group_name_H-M   'P 1'
#
loop_
_entity.id
_entity.type
_entity.pdbx_description
1 polymer ?
#
loop_
_entity_poly.entity_id
_entity_poly.type
_entity_poly.pdbx_seq_one_letter_code
_entity_poly.pdbx_strand_id
1 'polypeptide(L)'
;MRITALVSAIVLMAASSAQAVFVGFDVGANNTPAGANALISDDGDFNNPTCSLSADVGLGSLAAGDVDFYSVFVPEGCIVTAITTPLTPFGNVPDTLLGAFDPGLALLAGSDDAGSDGNSAGPVRGSAVRFLSLVTGTYYLGVSGFPDFGFTGDHSEGGDYLLTVSITPEPSTLGLLAIGALALIRRRK
;
A
#
# COMPACT_ATOMS: atom_id res chain seq x y z
N MET A 1 -37.02 33.79 1.17
CA MET A 1 -35.65 33.25 1.06
C MET A 1 -35.28 32.66 2.41
N ARG A 2 -35.52 31.36 2.61
CA ARG A 2 -34.56 30.25 2.45
C ARG A 2 -33.63 30.08 3.68
N ILE A 3 -34.22 29.74 4.82
CA ILE A 3 -33.52 29.11 5.97
C ILE A 3 -32.86 27.79 5.53
N THR A 4 -33.41 27.13 4.51
CA THR A 4 -32.85 25.94 3.86
C THR A 4 -31.50 26.17 3.16
N ALA A 5 -31.18 27.40 2.73
CA ALA A 5 -29.89 27.70 2.12
C ALA A 5 -28.76 27.82 3.15
N LEU A 6 -29.08 28.26 4.38
CA LEU A 6 -28.08 28.41 5.45
C LEU A 6 -27.68 27.05 6.04
N VAL A 7 -28.65 26.13 6.20
CA VAL A 7 -28.37 24.76 6.67
C VAL A 7 -27.54 23.98 5.65
N SER A 8 -27.80 24.19 4.35
CA SER A 8 -27.00 23.56 3.28
C SER A 8 -25.56 24.08 3.22
N ALA A 9 -25.33 25.36 3.55
CA ALA A 9 -23.98 25.95 3.59
C ALA A 9 -23.16 25.49 4.80
N ILE A 10 -23.80 25.19 5.93
CA ILE A 10 -23.13 24.69 7.14
C ILE A 10 -22.78 23.20 7.00
N VAL A 11 -23.63 22.40 6.33
CA VAL A 11 -23.32 21.00 6.01
C VAL A 11 -22.21 20.88 4.95
N LEU A 12 -22.05 21.88 4.08
CA LEU A 12 -21.00 21.87 3.05
C LEU A 12 -19.63 22.37 3.54
N MET A 13 -19.56 23.04 4.70
CA MET A 13 -18.30 23.55 5.29
C MET A 13 -17.70 22.66 6.38
N ALA A 14 -18.32 21.50 6.66
CA ALA A 14 -17.78 20.47 7.55
C ALA A 14 -17.01 19.36 6.79
N ALA A 15 -16.60 19.61 5.54
CA ALA A 15 -15.55 18.83 4.91
C ALA A 15 -14.20 19.31 5.48
N SER A 16 -13.93 18.96 6.74
CA SER A 16 -12.58 18.97 7.26
C SER A 16 -11.76 18.07 6.35
N SER A 17 -10.76 18.64 5.68
CA SER A 17 -9.69 17.87 5.08
C SER A 17 -9.03 17.07 6.20
N ALA A 18 -9.39 15.79 6.34
CA ALA A 18 -8.54 14.84 7.02
C ALA A 18 -7.27 14.79 6.16
N GLN A 19 -6.22 15.45 6.64
CA GLN A 19 -4.89 15.12 6.16
C GLN A 19 -4.58 13.81 6.88
N ALA A 20 -4.70 12.70 6.17
CA ALA A 20 -4.11 11.45 6.63
C ALA A 20 -2.60 11.70 6.69
N VAL A 21 -2.10 11.90 7.91
CA VAL A 21 -0.67 11.90 8.20
C VAL A 21 -0.44 10.61 8.94
N PHE A 22 0.07 9.61 8.24
CA PHE A 22 0.62 8.46 8.93
C PHE A 22 1.80 8.89 9.79
N VAL A 23 1.75 8.48 11.05
CA VAL A 23 2.87 8.56 11.99
C VAL A 23 3.46 7.16 12.09
N GLY A 24 4.71 6.96 11.66
CA GLY A 24 5.46 5.73 12.00
C GLY A 24 6.25 5.01 10.91
N PHE A 25 6.51 5.59 9.73
CA PHE A 25 7.19 4.88 8.65
C PHE A 25 8.69 4.57 8.89
N ASP A 26 9.32 5.18 9.88
CA ASP A 26 10.68 4.80 10.28
C ASP A 26 10.88 5.20 11.74
N VAL A 27 10.46 4.31 12.65
CA VAL A 27 10.66 4.50 14.10
C VAL A 27 11.64 3.46 14.64
N GLY A 28 12.87 3.48 14.10
CA GLY A 28 13.98 2.62 14.56
C GLY A 28 13.79 1.12 14.25
N ALA A 29 14.77 0.30 14.66
CA ALA A 29 14.99 -1.11 14.29
C ALA A 29 13.75 -1.93 13.87
N ASN A 30 13.38 -1.81 12.60
CA ASN A 30 12.31 -2.52 11.89
C ASN A 30 12.88 -3.59 10.93
N ASN A 31 14.14 -3.95 11.12
CA ASN A 31 14.94 -4.92 10.36
C ASN A 31 14.41 -6.36 10.30
N THR A 32 13.24 -6.62 10.89
CA THR A 32 12.61 -7.94 10.89
C THR A 32 11.10 -7.80 10.88
N PRO A 33 10.34 -8.82 10.40
CA PRO A 33 8.88 -8.80 10.48
C PRO A 33 8.33 -8.62 11.91
N ALA A 34 9.06 -9.09 12.92
CA ALA A 34 8.67 -8.93 14.32
C ALA A 34 8.84 -7.48 14.83
N GLY A 35 9.77 -6.73 14.25
CA GLY A 35 10.00 -5.30 14.53
C GLY A 35 9.26 -4.38 13.57
N ALA A 36 8.42 -4.92 12.67
CA ALA A 36 7.83 -4.17 11.58
C ALA A 36 7.02 -2.96 12.09
N ASN A 37 7.20 -1.80 11.44
CA ASN A 37 6.41 -0.63 11.75
C ASN A 37 4.96 -0.84 11.33
N ALA A 38 4.03 -0.65 12.26
CA ALA A 38 2.61 -0.80 11.97
C ALA A 38 2.14 0.38 11.12
N LEU A 39 1.61 0.04 9.94
CA LEU A 39 0.93 0.96 9.05
C LEU A 39 -0.51 1.14 9.55
N ILE A 40 -0.72 2.20 10.35
CA ILE A 40 -2.01 2.54 10.96
C ILE A 40 -2.58 3.79 10.28
N SER A 41 -3.75 3.68 9.66
CA SER A 41 -4.51 4.83 9.17
C SER A 41 -5.07 5.66 10.33
N ASP A 42 -4.78 6.96 10.34
CA ASP A 42 -5.24 7.94 11.36
C ASP A 42 -6.73 8.31 11.21
N ASP A 43 -7.37 7.88 10.13
CA ASP A 43 -8.81 8.05 9.98
C ASP A 43 -9.51 6.98 10.82
N GLY A 44 -10.40 7.40 11.72
CA GLY A 44 -11.25 6.55 12.58
C GLY A 44 -12.23 5.62 11.84
N ASP A 45 -11.87 5.17 10.64
CA ASP A 45 -12.57 4.20 9.78
C ASP A 45 -12.22 2.74 10.13
N PHE A 46 -11.57 2.50 11.27
CA PHE A 46 -11.29 1.16 11.80
C PHE A 46 -12.54 0.38 12.25
N ASN A 47 -13.73 0.99 12.18
CA ASN A 47 -15.02 0.31 12.38
C ASN A 47 -15.70 -0.10 11.06
N ASN A 48 -15.09 0.15 9.91
CA ASN A 48 -15.65 -0.25 8.63
C ASN A 48 -15.02 -1.57 8.15
N PRO A 49 -15.78 -2.67 8.06
CA PRO A 49 -15.29 -3.98 7.62
C PRO A 49 -14.90 -4.06 6.13
N THR A 50 -14.85 -2.92 5.44
CA THR A 50 -14.54 -2.82 4.01
C THR A 50 -13.14 -2.27 3.82
N CYS A 51 -12.40 -2.80 2.85
CA CYS A 51 -11.10 -2.32 2.38
C CYS A 51 -11.00 -0.77 2.32
N SER A 52 -10.53 -0.13 3.41
CA SER A 52 -10.71 1.32 3.62
C SER A 52 -9.42 2.15 3.63
N LEU A 53 -8.31 1.64 3.11
CA LEU A 53 -7.08 2.44 3.01
C LEU A 53 -7.02 3.12 1.63
N SER A 54 -7.53 4.36 1.55
CA SER A 54 -7.71 5.10 0.29
C SER A 54 -6.39 5.36 -0.46
N ALA A 55 -5.31 5.66 0.27
CA ALA A 55 -3.90 5.57 -0.09
C ALA A 55 -3.13 6.38 0.96
N ASP A 56 -2.00 5.88 1.43
CA ASP A 56 -1.11 6.61 2.33
C ASP A 56 0.33 6.61 1.84
N VAL A 57 1.12 7.58 2.31
CA VAL A 57 2.50 7.81 1.91
C VAL A 57 3.33 8.13 3.14
N GLY A 58 4.48 7.49 3.26
CA GLY A 58 5.49 7.90 4.23
C GLY A 58 6.90 7.83 3.72
N LEU A 59 7.79 8.37 4.56
CA LEU A 59 9.22 8.44 4.31
C LEU A 59 9.93 7.32 5.08
N GLY A 60 10.80 6.60 4.38
CA GLY A 60 11.77 5.69 4.95
C GLY A 60 13.17 6.01 4.44
N SER A 61 14.19 5.40 5.04
CA SER A 61 15.58 5.55 4.61
C SER A 61 16.30 4.21 4.70
N LEU A 62 17.08 3.88 3.68
CA LEU A 62 17.93 2.69 3.71
C LEU A 62 19.35 3.08 4.09
N ALA A 63 19.97 2.26 4.93
CA ALA A 63 21.41 2.14 5.07
C ALA A 63 21.90 0.80 4.49
N ALA A 64 23.22 0.65 4.33
CA ALA A 64 23.79 -0.62 3.89
C ALA A 64 23.43 -1.74 4.89
N GLY A 65 22.80 -2.80 4.36
CA GLY A 65 22.30 -3.94 5.12
C GLY A 65 21.02 -3.74 5.91
N ASP A 66 20.28 -2.68 5.60
CA ASP A 66 19.02 -2.32 6.25
C ASP A 66 17.79 -2.86 5.50
N VAL A 67 16.82 -3.37 6.23
CA VAL A 67 15.58 -3.92 5.68
C VAL A 67 14.39 -3.36 6.45
N ASP A 68 13.71 -2.38 5.88
CA ASP A 68 12.54 -1.81 6.53
C ASP A 68 11.33 -2.74 6.39
N PHE A 69 10.87 -3.33 7.49
CA PHE A 69 9.60 -4.03 7.51
C PHE A 69 8.45 -3.13 7.99
N TYR A 70 7.34 -3.26 7.29
CA TYR A 70 6.06 -2.63 7.59
C TYR A 70 4.98 -3.70 7.74
N SER A 71 4.03 -3.49 8.64
CA SER A 71 2.91 -4.41 8.84
C SER A 71 1.57 -3.71 8.63
N VAL A 72 0.64 -4.39 7.96
CA VAL A 72 -0.68 -3.83 7.64
C VAL A 72 -1.76 -4.89 7.81
N PHE A 73 -2.85 -4.54 8.48
CA PHE A 73 -4.02 -5.42 8.60
C PHE A 73 -4.89 -5.30 7.35
N VAL A 74 -5.18 -6.43 6.71
CA VAL A 74 -5.89 -6.49 5.44
C VAL A 74 -7.03 -7.51 5.52
N PRO A 75 -8.29 -7.07 5.34
CA PRO A 75 -9.41 -7.99 5.19
C PRO A 75 -9.28 -8.90 3.95
N GLU A 76 -9.90 -10.07 3.98
CA GLU A 76 -10.04 -10.94 2.80
C GLU A 76 -10.77 -10.21 1.65
N GLY A 77 -10.34 -10.43 0.41
CA GLY A 77 -10.92 -9.83 -0.79
C GLY A 77 -10.45 -8.41 -1.11
N CYS A 78 -9.54 -7.86 -0.30
CA CYS A 78 -8.92 -6.57 -0.58
C CYS A 78 -7.69 -6.72 -1.48
N ILE A 79 -7.52 -5.75 -2.38
CA ILE A 79 -6.33 -5.58 -3.21
C ILE A 79 -5.43 -4.56 -2.54
N VAL A 80 -4.20 -4.97 -2.23
CA VAL A 80 -3.15 -4.09 -1.71
C VAL A 80 -2.25 -3.69 -2.87
N THR A 81 -1.88 -2.41 -2.93
CA THR A 81 -0.83 -1.88 -3.80
C THR A 81 0.20 -1.17 -2.94
N ALA A 82 1.48 -1.46 -3.14
CA ALA A 82 2.57 -0.76 -2.47
C ALA A 82 3.64 -0.37 -3.48
N ILE A 83 4.22 0.83 -3.34
CA ILE A 83 5.19 1.41 -4.26
C ILE A 83 6.28 2.13 -3.46
N THR A 84 7.54 1.84 -3.75
CA THR A 84 8.68 2.65 -3.29
C THR A 84 9.07 3.67 -4.35
N THR A 85 9.36 4.91 -3.94
CA THR A 85 9.85 5.99 -4.81
C THR A 85 11.15 6.55 -4.23
N PRO A 86 12.30 6.26 -4.84
CA PRO A 86 13.58 6.83 -4.42
C PRO A 86 13.59 8.35 -4.51
N LEU A 87 14.25 9.06 -3.60
CA LEU A 87 14.12 10.51 -3.50
C LEU A 87 15.33 11.32 -3.97
N THR A 88 16.57 10.83 -3.85
CA THR A 88 17.75 11.67 -4.08
C THR A 88 18.94 10.94 -4.73
N PRO A 89 19.15 11.09 -6.05
CA PRO A 89 18.27 11.77 -7.02
C PRO A 89 16.90 11.08 -7.18
N PHE A 90 15.87 11.89 -7.39
CA PHE A 90 14.48 11.43 -7.49
C PHE A 90 14.32 10.32 -8.53
N GLY A 91 13.70 9.21 -8.11
CA GLY A 91 13.42 8.03 -8.90
C GLY A 91 14.62 7.12 -9.16
N ASN A 92 15.80 7.39 -8.58
CA ASN A 92 17.04 6.70 -8.94
C ASN A 92 17.91 6.26 -7.74
N VAL A 93 17.84 6.92 -6.57
CA VAL A 93 18.59 6.45 -5.39
C VAL A 93 17.74 6.59 -4.13
N PRO A 94 17.63 5.54 -3.29
CA PRO A 94 18.27 4.21 -3.43
C PRO A 94 17.66 3.32 -4.53
N ASP A 95 18.35 2.23 -4.86
CA ASP A 95 17.83 1.15 -5.71
C ASP A 95 17.02 0.15 -4.87
N THR A 96 15.69 0.25 -4.89
CA THR A 96 14.85 -0.43 -3.89
C THR A 96 14.27 -1.75 -4.40
N LEU A 97 14.31 -2.77 -3.54
CA LEU A 97 13.50 -3.98 -3.63
C LEU A 97 12.27 -3.85 -2.73
N LEU A 98 11.11 -4.29 -3.22
CA LEU A 98 9.87 -4.34 -2.43
C LEU A 98 9.29 -5.75 -2.45
N GLY A 99 9.08 -6.33 -1.27
CA GLY A 99 8.46 -7.63 -1.07
C GLY A 99 7.16 -7.52 -0.30
N ALA A 100 6.15 -8.31 -0.68
CA ALA A 100 4.91 -8.47 0.07
C ALA A 100 4.83 -9.90 0.62
N PHE A 101 4.57 -10.04 1.92
CA PHE A 101 4.50 -11.32 2.62
C PHE A 101 3.13 -11.54 3.24
N ASP A 102 2.69 -12.79 3.22
CA ASP A 102 1.44 -13.21 3.86
C ASP A 102 1.55 -13.23 5.40
N PRO A 103 0.44 -13.48 6.12
CA PRO A 103 0.47 -13.58 7.58
C PRO A 103 1.34 -14.74 8.14
N GLY A 104 1.70 -15.71 7.30
CA GLY A 104 2.63 -16.79 7.60
C GLY A 104 4.09 -16.46 7.23
N LEU A 105 4.37 -15.24 6.79
CA LEU A 105 5.67 -14.74 6.30
C LEU A 105 6.16 -15.41 5.01
N ALA A 106 5.28 -16.00 4.21
CA ALA A 106 5.62 -16.43 2.86
C ALA A 106 5.58 -15.26 1.89
N LEU A 107 6.59 -15.12 1.02
CA LEU A 107 6.63 -14.09 -0.02
C LEU A 107 5.54 -14.34 -1.06
N LEU A 108 4.65 -13.37 -1.25
CA LEU A 108 3.55 -13.38 -2.21
C LEU A 108 3.93 -12.73 -3.54
N ALA A 109 4.64 -11.60 -3.47
CA ALA A 109 5.05 -10.81 -4.61
C ALA A 109 6.34 -10.06 -4.28
N GLY A 110 7.20 -9.88 -5.27
CA GLY A 110 8.42 -9.11 -5.17
C GLY A 110 8.62 -8.26 -6.44
N SER A 111 9.25 -7.11 -6.28
CA SER A 111 9.61 -6.21 -7.37
C SER A 111 11.01 -5.67 -7.14
N ASP A 112 11.71 -5.56 -8.26
CA ASP A 112 13.00 -4.92 -8.49
C ASP A 112 12.78 -4.09 -9.75
N ASP A 113 12.60 -2.78 -9.57
CA ASP A 113 12.15 -1.81 -10.57
C ASP A 113 10.68 -1.93 -11.03
N ALA A 114 9.95 -0.83 -10.84
CA ALA A 114 8.59 -0.59 -11.34
C ALA A 114 8.58 0.21 -12.66
N GLY A 115 9.75 0.74 -13.05
CA GLY A 115 9.98 1.46 -14.30
C GLY A 115 10.91 0.69 -15.24
N SER A 116 11.20 1.27 -16.39
CA SER A 116 12.26 0.78 -17.28
C SER A 116 13.42 1.78 -17.24
N ASP A 117 14.65 1.27 -17.17
CA ASP A 117 15.91 2.04 -17.30
C ASP A 117 15.99 2.98 -18.51
N GLY A 118 15.08 2.84 -19.49
CA GLY A 118 15.04 3.64 -20.71
C GLY A 118 13.77 4.44 -20.98
N ASN A 119 12.71 4.35 -20.15
CA ASN A 119 11.44 5.08 -20.37
C ASN A 119 10.84 5.59 -19.05
N SER A 120 10.74 6.90 -18.92
CA SER A 120 10.47 7.67 -17.68
C SER A 120 9.04 7.58 -17.10
N ALA A 121 8.32 6.48 -17.31
CA ALA A 121 7.01 6.28 -16.70
C ALA A 121 7.12 5.34 -15.48
N GLY A 122 7.60 5.88 -14.36
CA GLY A 122 7.77 5.15 -13.09
C GLY A 122 9.08 5.53 -12.39
N PRO A 123 9.23 5.27 -11.07
CA PRO A 123 10.51 5.39 -10.42
C PRO A 123 11.43 4.32 -11.04
N VAL A 124 12.47 4.75 -11.75
CA VAL A 124 13.36 3.85 -12.50
C VAL A 124 13.93 2.77 -11.59
N ARG A 125 14.29 3.15 -10.36
CA ARG A 125 14.81 2.28 -9.31
C ARG A 125 13.93 2.13 -8.07
N GLY A 126 12.65 2.48 -8.25
CA GLY A 126 11.61 2.23 -7.24
C GLY A 126 10.88 0.95 -7.60
N SER A 127 10.26 0.29 -6.64
CA SER A 127 9.62 -1.02 -6.81
C SER A 127 8.12 -0.95 -6.53
N ALA A 128 7.35 -1.86 -7.12
CA ALA A 128 5.89 -1.87 -6.97
C ALA A 128 5.35 -3.29 -6.88
N VAL A 129 4.55 -3.55 -5.85
CA VAL A 129 3.87 -4.83 -5.66
C VAL A 129 2.36 -4.65 -5.56
N ARG A 130 1.62 -5.65 -6.03
CA ARG A 130 0.17 -5.72 -5.90
C ARG A 130 -0.26 -7.15 -5.63
N PHE A 131 -1.15 -7.35 -4.67
CA PHE A 131 -1.71 -8.67 -4.37
C PHE A 131 -3.17 -8.59 -3.92
N LEU A 132 -3.87 -9.71 -4.06
CA LEU A 132 -5.21 -9.92 -3.50
C LEU A 132 -5.06 -10.68 -2.18
N SER A 133 -5.64 -10.15 -1.11
CA SER A 133 -5.72 -10.82 0.19
C SER A 133 -6.70 -11.99 0.11
N LEU A 134 -6.20 -13.21 0.31
CA LEU A 134 -7.02 -14.44 0.29
C LEU A 134 -7.53 -14.83 1.68
N VAL A 135 -6.96 -14.24 2.72
CA VAL A 135 -7.35 -14.45 4.11
C VAL A 135 -7.22 -13.13 4.86
N THR A 136 -8.14 -12.87 5.78
CA THR A 136 -8.03 -11.72 6.69
C THR A 136 -6.83 -11.92 7.61
N GLY A 137 -5.92 -10.93 7.66
CA GLY A 137 -4.76 -11.02 8.53
C GLY A 137 -3.80 -9.84 8.41
N THR A 138 -2.70 -9.91 9.15
CA THR A 138 -1.61 -8.94 9.05
C THR A 138 -0.63 -9.39 7.98
N TYR A 139 -0.48 -8.59 6.94
CA TYR A 139 0.50 -8.77 5.89
C TYR A 139 1.71 -7.88 6.18
N TYR A 140 2.84 -8.22 5.55
CA TYR A 140 4.08 -7.47 5.73
C TYR A 140 4.59 -6.95 4.38
N LEU A 141 5.13 -5.74 4.39
CA LEU A 141 5.88 -5.18 3.28
C LEU A 141 7.34 -5.06 3.74
N GLY A 142 8.26 -5.66 3.01
CA GLY A 142 9.69 -5.49 3.23
C GLY A 142 10.26 -4.58 2.16
N VAL A 143 10.97 -3.53 2.55
CA VAL A 143 11.76 -2.68 1.66
C VAL A 143 13.23 -2.94 1.93
N SER A 144 14.00 -3.19 0.88
CA SER A 144 15.45 -3.36 0.96
C SER A 144 16.13 -2.74 -0.25
N GLY A 145 17.45 -2.86 -0.36
CA GLY A 145 18.22 -2.48 -1.52
C GLY A 145 18.50 -3.64 -2.48
N PHE A 146 18.66 -3.36 -3.77
CA PHE A 146 19.22 -4.35 -4.70
C PHE A 146 20.65 -4.73 -4.29
N PRO A 147 21.07 -6.02 -4.38
CA PRO A 147 20.33 -7.20 -4.85
C PRO A 147 19.80 -8.11 -3.71
N ASP A 148 19.33 -7.56 -2.59
CA ASP A 148 18.86 -8.35 -1.43
C ASP A 148 17.47 -8.99 -1.64
N PHE A 149 17.34 -9.90 -2.60
CA PHE A 149 16.09 -10.62 -2.88
C PHE A 149 15.60 -11.50 -1.70
N GLY A 150 16.48 -11.75 -0.73
CA GLY A 150 16.18 -12.49 0.48
C GLY A 150 15.60 -11.64 1.60
N PHE A 151 15.65 -10.30 1.50
CA PHE A 151 15.31 -9.37 2.59
C PHE A 151 16.09 -9.71 3.87
N THR A 152 17.39 -9.94 3.71
CA THR A 152 18.35 -10.35 4.76
C THR A 152 19.40 -9.29 5.09
N GLY A 153 19.38 -8.15 4.40
CA GLY A 153 20.36 -7.08 4.49
C GLY A 153 21.60 -7.31 3.60
N ASP A 154 21.52 -8.09 2.52
CA ASP A 154 22.65 -8.31 1.61
C ASP A 154 22.68 -7.27 0.47
N HIS A 155 22.80 -5.99 0.82
CA HIS A 155 22.94 -4.89 -0.13
C HIS A 155 23.78 -3.73 0.42
N SER A 156 24.22 -2.86 -0.49
CA SER A 156 24.97 -1.63 -0.18
C SER A 156 24.20 -0.35 -0.48
N GLU A 157 22.95 -0.46 -0.94
CA GLU A 157 22.10 0.70 -1.25
C GLU A 157 21.86 1.56 -0.02
N GLY A 158 21.68 2.86 -0.25
CA GLY A 158 21.33 3.78 0.81
C GLY A 158 20.76 5.10 0.28
N GLY A 159 19.89 5.69 1.09
CA GLY A 159 19.18 6.92 0.77
C GLY A 159 17.71 6.87 1.15
N ASP A 160 17.03 8.01 0.99
CA ASP A 160 15.62 8.17 1.35
C ASP A 160 14.70 7.69 0.24
N TYR A 161 13.56 7.13 0.62
CA TYR A 161 12.49 6.73 -0.28
C TYR A 161 11.11 7.08 0.29
N LEU A 162 10.12 7.20 -0.59
CA LEU A 162 8.71 7.20 -0.20
C LEU A 162 8.14 5.80 -0.31
N LEU A 163 7.40 5.33 0.69
CA LEU A 163 6.53 4.17 0.60
C LEU A 163 5.07 4.63 0.48
N THR A 164 4.46 4.35 -0.67
CA THR A 164 3.03 4.57 -0.90
C THR A 164 2.30 3.24 -0.78
N VAL A 165 1.23 3.17 0.02
CA VAL A 165 0.41 1.95 0.21
C VAL A 165 -1.07 2.29 0.02
N SER A 166 -1.82 1.43 -0.66
CA SER A 166 -3.28 1.53 -0.77
C SER A 166 -3.95 0.17 -0.63
N ILE A 167 -5.16 0.16 -0.09
CA ILE A 167 -6.01 -1.03 0.05
C ILE A 167 -7.37 -0.70 -0.52
N THR A 168 -7.73 -1.42 -1.58
CA THR A 168 -8.99 -1.21 -2.31
C THR A 168 -9.78 -2.52 -2.33
N PRO A 169 -11.12 -2.50 -2.28
CA PRO A 169 -11.89 -3.72 -2.47
C PRO A 169 -11.67 -4.26 -3.88
N GLU A 170 -11.70 -5.58 -4.06
CA GLU A 170 -11.86 -6.10 -5.41
C GLU A 170 -13.13 -5.47 -6.02
N PRO A 171 -13.07 -4.99 -7.29
CA PRO A 171 -14.31 -4.63 -7.96
C PRO A 171 -15.21 -5.86 -7.90
N SER A 172 -16.49 -5.67 -7.58
CA SER A 172 -17.51 -6.71 -7.33
C SER A 172 -17.85 -7.58 -8.56
N THR A 173 -16.83 -7.93 -9.34
CA THR A 173 -16.81 -8.70 -10.58
C THR A 173 -17.52 -10.02 -10.42
N LEU A 174 -17.35 -10.74 -9.30
CA LEU A 174 -18.10 -11.97 -9.01
C LEU A 174 -19.59 -11.71 -8.79
N GLY A 175 -19.95 -10.65 -8.06
CA GLY A 175 -21.34 -10.24 -7.87
C GLY A 175 -22.00 -9.83 -9.19
N LEU A 176 -21.29 -9.04 -10.01
CA LEU A 176 -21.74 -8.62 -11.34
C LEU A 176 -21.85 -9.80 -12.31
N LEU A 177 -20.91 -10.76 -12.26
CA LEU A 177 -20.95 -11.97 -13.06
C LEU A 177 -22.16 -12.84 -12.67
N ALA A 178 -22.41 -13.00 -11.36
CA ALA A 178 -23.57 -13.74 -10.86
C ALA A 178 -24.89 -13.08 -11.28
N ILE A 179 -25.00 -11.75 -11.16
CA ILE A 179 -26.17 -10.99 -11.62
C ILE A 179 -26.33 -11.10 -13.14
N GLY A 180 -25.24 -11.02 -13.91
CA GLY A 180 -25.26 -11.20 -15.36
C GLY A 180 -25.72 -12.60 -15.77
N ALA A 181 -25.24 -13.65 -15.09
CA ALA A 181 -25.67 -15.03 -15.31
C ALA A 181 -27.16 -15.22 -14.98
N LEU A 182 -27.63 -14.68 -13.85
CA LEU A 182 -29.04 -14.71 -13.46
C LEU A 182 -29.94 -13.97 -14.48
N ALA A 183 -29.50 -12.82 -14.99
CA ALA A 183 -30.21 -12.09 -16.02
C ALA A 183 -30.33 -12.87 -17.34
N LEU A 184 -29.26 -13.57 -17.75
CA LEU A 184 -29.25 -14.44 -18.93
C LEU A 184 -30.16 -15.67 -18.76
N ILE A 185 -30.16 -16.30 -17.58
CA ILE A 185 -31.04 -17.43 -17.26
C ILE A 185 -32.51 -16.99 -17.26
N ARG A 186 -32.82 -15.83 -16.68
CA ARG A 186 -34.18 -15.27 -16.65
C ARG A 186 -34.69 -14.91 -18.05
N ARG A 187 -33.81 -14.52 -18.97
CA ARG A 187 -34.16 -14.17 -20.36
C ARG A 187 -34.38 -15.39 -21.25
N ARG A 188 -33.98 -16.58 -20.80
CA ARG A 188 -34.19 -17.87 -21.49
C ARG A 188 -35.47 -18.61 -21.06
N LYS A 189 -36.23 -18.05 -20.12
CA LYS A 189 -37.59 -18.48 -19.76
C LYS A 189 -38.60 -17.46 -20.28
#